data_AF-A0A6B0XWC0-F1
#
_entry.id   AF-A0A6B0XWC0-F1
#
_cell.length_a   1.000
_cell.length_b   1.000
_cell.length_c   1.000
_cell.angle_alpha   90.00
_cell.angle_beta   90.00
_cell.angle_gamma   90.00
#
_symmetry.space_group_name_H-M   'P 1'
#
loop_
_entity.id
_entity.type
_entity.pdbx_description
1 polymer ?
#
loop_
_entity_poly.entity_id
_entity_poly.type
_entity_poly.pdbx_seq_one_letter_code
_entity_poly.pdbx_strand_id
1 'polypeptide(L)'
;MSASSGAVALRRLASMPFLDRLELAAAAGVSDRAAYRAVAALERRGLVRSLLHGTERLRTTRRYHLTAAGLERLAALDDEPVETLLRSRPVSAQWRRILLERLDAVAAIYRLTASIAALRGAIGFRWYRAMPMDASLVLRGGGVLSILRQGTTADRTGFAKRLWRLRERPDPGGVLLLAPDETRLRHARRLLATAPFPVLVALEQEAVGAGPGEAVWRPARVRGTLGLREALAHAARGAALPAERAPARATLPPDLDAASGPRTPGWLLPARLGPAEKRTLDRVADWPWIALRDLAALLGCSRARASRLVVSLEALGLVARVPAAGGRLAATDRGLAMLARRDRTAVGLARSRSSPASLDAGAPGGWRDVRGRNSRQLLRHLDHTAAVHRFVASLAEQARAEGWEVAQLDPPRRASRYFRHGGRMRSVHPDAFGVLRRGGEQWACFLEWERRAVRPSTMAARLAPYLRYYASHRPTDDHGVRPAVLIVLRDEITADHFLRVARRELDRARVTLPLWVSHETLLGAEGPFGDVWRPPRRRASGTLLAVS
;
A
#
# COMPACT_ATOMS: atom_id res chain seq x y z
N MET A 1 -19.85 21.02 -31.85
CA MET A 1 -19.07 21.02 -30.59
C MET A 1 -18.62 22.45 -30.37
N SER A 2 -18.93 23.09 -29.23
CA SER A 2 -18.44 24.46 -29.05
C SER A 2 -16.91 24.41 -28.97
N ALA A 3 -16.21 25.29 -29.69
CA ALA A 3 -14.75 25.33 -29.70
C ALA A 3 -14.16 25.45 -28.28
N SER A 4 -14.93 26.07 -27.38
CA SER A 4 -14.62 26.24 -25.96
C SER A 4 -14.42 24.91 -25.20
N SER A 5 -15.32 23.93 -25.33
CA SER A 5 -15.20 22.68 -24.55
C SER A 5 -13.96 21.85 -24.92
N GLY A 6 -13.52 21.89 -26.18
CA GLY A 6 -12.31 21.21 -26.62
C GLY A 6 -11.04 21.85 -26.03
N ALA A 7 -10.96 23.18 -26.03
CA ALA A 7 -9.82 23.91 -25.44
C ALA A 7 -9.73 23.68 -23.92
N VAL A 8 -10.87 23.71 -23.22
CA VAL A 8 -10.93 23.41 -21.77
C VAL A 8 -10.42 21.99 -21.48
N ALA A 9 -10.82 20.99 -22.27
CA ALA A 9 -10.36 19.61 -22.09
C ALA A 9 -8.84 19.47 -22.31
N LEU A 10 -8.28 20.12 -23.35
CA LEU A 10 -6.82 20.11 -23.60
C LEU A 10 -6.04 20.73 -22.43
N ARG A 11 -6.44 21.91 -21.94
CA ARG A 11 -5.81 22.57 -20.79
C ARG A 11 -5.85 21.68 -19.54
N ARG A 12 -6.99 21.06 -19.26
CA ARG A 12 -7.14 20.16 -18.10
C ARG A 12 -6.30 18.91 -18.21
N LEU A 13 -6.26 18.27 -19.38
CA LEU A 13 -5.39 17.11 -19.61
C LEU A 13 -3.89 17.47 -19.57
N ALA A 14 -3.52 18.72 -19.84
CA ALA A 14 -2.15 19.17 -19.65
C ALA A 14 -1.80 19.36 -18.17
N SER A 15 -2.69 19.95 -17.37
CA SER A 15 -2.47 20.10 -15.92
C SER A 15 -2.59 18.76 -15.15
N MET A 16 -3.44 17.86 -15.64
CA MET A 16 -3.77 16.58 -15.02
C MET A 16 -3.81 15.45 -16.08
N PRO A 17 -2.65 14.99 -16.57
CA PRO A 17 -2.61 13.89 -17.55
C PRO A 17 -3.13 12.60 -16.94
N PHE A 18 -3.81 11.76 -17.72
CA PHE A 18 -4.43 10.48 -17.34
C PHE A 18 -5.74 10.59 -16.53
N LEU A 19 -6.46 11.70 -16.66
CA LEU A 19 -7.86 11.77 -16.21
C LEU A 19 -8.72 10.79 -17.01
N ASP A 20 -9.71 10.17 -16.36
CA ASP A 20 -10.85 9.62 -17.08
C ASP A 20 -11.93 10.67 -17.37
N ARG A 21 -13.00 10.28 -18.08
CA ARG A 21 -14.02 11.22 -18.55
C ARG A 21 -14.79 11.90 -17.42
N LEU A 22 -15.07 11.18 -16.33
CA LEU A 22 -15.82 11.71 -15.18
C LEU A 22 -14.90 12.60 -14.33
N GLU A 23 -13.65 12.18 -14.13
CA GLU A 23 -12.64 13.01 -13.46
C GLU A 23 -12.42 14.32 -14.24
N LEU A 24 -12.37 14.24 -15.58
CA LEU A 24 -12.24 15.40 -16.46
C LEU A 24 -13.45 16.34 -16.37
N ALA A 25 -14.68 15.80 -16.39
CA ALA A 25 -15.90 16.61 -16.26
C ALA A 25 -15.88 17.44 -14.98
N ALA A 26 -15.63 16.78 -13.83
CA ALA A 26 -15.54 17.43 -12.53
C ALA A 26 -14.41 18.46 -12.47
N ALA A 27 -13.18 18.10 -12.90
CA ALA A 27 -12.03 19.00 -12.86
C ALA A 27 -12.17 20.21 -13.81
N ALA A 28 -12.88 20.03 -14.94
CA ALA A 28 -13.15 21.09 -15.89
C ALA A 28 -14.36 21.96 -15.51
N GLY A 29 -15.21 21.52 -14.58
CA GLY A 29 -16.48 22.19 -14.26
C GLY A 29 -17.47 22.15 -15.42
N VAL A 30 -17.49 21.05 -16.19
CA VAL A 30 -18.42 20.84 -17.31
C VAL A 30 -19.28 19.61 -17.06
N SER A 31 -20.41 19.48 -17.77
CA SER A 31 -21.24 18.28 -17.66
C SER A 31 -20.54 17.03 -18.23
N ASP A 32 -20.90 15.87 -17.71
CA ASP A 32 -20.39 14.57 -18.19
C ASP A 32 -20.56 14.42 -19.70
N ARG A 33 -21.75 14.75 -20.24
CA ARG A 33 -22.03 14.70 -21.68
C ARG A 33 -21.09 15.60 -22.48
N ALA A 34 -20.76 16.79 -21.98
CA ALA A 34 -19.83 17.71 -22.64
C ALA A 34 -18.40 17.15 -22.63
N ALA A 35 -17.93 16.62 -21.50
CA ALA A 35 -16.61 15.99 -21.40
C ALA A 35 -16.49 14.78 -22.33
N TYR A 36 -17.51 13.92 -22.39
CA TYR A 36 -17.55 12.76 -23.31
C TYR A 36 -17.44 13.19 -24.78
N ARG A 37 -18.24 14.17 -25.20
CA ARG A 37 -18.21 14.69 -26.57
C ARG A 37 -16.86 15.33 -26.91
N ALA A 38 -16.31 16.13 -25.99
CA ALA A 38 -15.02 16.79 -26.17
C ALA A 38 -13.90 15.78 -26.34
N VAL A 39 -13.78 14.79 -25.44
CA VAL A 39 -12.74 13.76 -25.51
C VAL A 39 -12.88 12.91 -26.77
N ALA A 40 -14.09 12.49 -27.14
CA ALA A 40 -14.30 11.71 -28.36
C ALA A 40 -13.89 12.49 -29.63
N ALA A 41 -14.16 13.79 -29.69
CA ALA A 41 -13.73 14.62 -30.80
C ALA A 41 -12.21 14.85 -30.82
N LEU A 42 -11.58 15.03 -29.66
CA LEU A 42 -10.12 15.16 -29.56
C LEU A 42 -9.40 13.85 -29.93
N GLU A 43 -9.94 12.70 -29.54
CA GLU A 43 -9.43 11.38 -29.90
C GLU A 43 -9.54 11.13 -31.41
N ARG A 44 -10.68 11.44 -32.04
CA ARG A 44 -10.84 11.37 -33.52
C ARG A 44 -9.85 12.24 -34.29
N ARG A 45 -9.41 13.36 -33.70
CA ARG A 45 -8.43 14.28 -34.30
C ARG A 45 -6.98 13.90 -33.97
N GLY A 46 -6.74 12.79 -33.26
CA GLY A 46 -5.40 12.38 -32.84
C GLY A 46 -4.73 13.32 -31.84
N LEU A 47 -5.48 14.23 -31.19
CA LEU A 47 -4.94 15.19 -30.21
C LEU A 47 -4.82 14.58 -28.81
N VAL A 48 -5.58 13.51 -28.55
CA VAL A 48 -5.61 12.78 -27.29
C VAL A 48 -5.58 11.29 -27.60
N ARG A 49 -4.89 10.51 -26.78
CA ARG A 49 -4.99 9.05 -26.76
C ARG A 49 -5.39 8.54 -25.38
N SER A 50 -5.79 7.27 -25.34
CA SER A 50 -6.22 6.62 -24.11
C SER A 50 -5.49 5.32 -23.84
N LEU A 51 -5.39 4.97 -22.56
CA LEU A 51 -4.99 3.65 -22.08
C LEU A 51 -6.03 3.12 -21.10
N LEU A 52 -6.11 1.80 -20.96
CA LEU A 52 -6.91 1.18 -19.91
C LEU A 52 -6.12 1.13 -18.60
N HIS A 53 -6.80 1.38 -17.49
CA HIS A 53 -6.19 1.29 -16.18
C HIS A 53 -7.23 0.97 -15.10
N GLY A 54 -6.93 -0.02 -14.27
CA GLY A 54 -7.67 -0.32 -13.05
C GLY A 54 -6.73 -0.66 -11.89
N THR A 55 -7.24 -0.61 -10.67
CA THR A 55 -6.54 -1.05 -9.46
C THR A 55 -7.46 -1.96 -8.66
N GLU A 56 -7.00 -2.53 -7.54
CA GLU A 56 -7.89 -3.28 -6.63
C GLU A 56 -9.01 -2.41 -6.07
N ARG A 57 -8.78 -1.09 -5.97
CA ARG A 57 -9.72 -0.11 -5.39
C ARG A 57 -10.52 0.66 -6.44
N LEU A 58 -10.11 0.59 -7.70
CA LEU A 58 -10.68 1.38 -8.79
C LEU A 58 -11.06 0.50 -9.95
N ARG A 59 -12.31 0.64 -10.40
CA ARG A 59 -12.79 0.03 -11.64
C ARG A 59 -11.88 0.43 -12.80
N THR A 60 -11.73 -0.48 -13.75
CA THR A 60 -10.97 -0.21 -14.98
C THR A 60 -11.63 0.91 -15.77
N THR A 61 -10.90 1.99 -16.05
CA THR A 61 -11.37 3.12 -16.88
C THR A 61 -10.39 3.42 -18.01
N ARG A 62 -10.88 4.14 -19.04
CA ARG A 62 -10.03 4.74 -20.07
C ARG A 62 -9.47 6.05 -19.53
N ARG A 63 -8.15 6.15 -19.48
CA ARG A 63 -7.41 7.33 -19.01
C ARG A 63 -6.73 8.03 -20.16
N TYR A 64 -6.93 9.34 -20.25
CA TYR A 64 -6.61 10.13 -21.43
C TYR A 64 -5.35 10.96 -21.24
N HIS A 65 -4.53 11.09 -22.29
CA HIS A 65 -3.37 11.97 -22.29
C HIS A 65 -3.21 12.67 -23.64
N LEU A 66 -2.58 13.83 -23.65
CA LEU A 66 -2.29 14.58 -24.88
C LEU A 66 -1.27 13.82 -25.74
N THR A 67 -1.40 13.87 -27.07
CA THR A 67 -0.35 13.47 -28.02
C THR A 67 0.61 14.64 -28.27
N ALA A 68 1.66 14.46 -29.07
CA ALA A 68 2.51 15.57 -29.51
C ALA A 68 1.68 16.65 -30.23
N ALA A 69 0.84 16.25 -31.20
CA ALA A 69 -0.09 17.13 -31.89
C ALA A 69 -1.09 17.83 -30.93
N GLY A 70 -1.53 17.13 -29.88
CA GLY A 70 -2.35 17.71 -28.82
C GLY A 70 -1.65 18.82 -28.02
N LEU A 71 -0.35 18.66 -27.77
CA LEU A 71 0.47 19.65 -27.08
C LEU A 71 0.76 20.86 -27.96
N GLU A 72 1.09 20.65 -29.24
CA GLU A 72 1.27 21.72 -30.22
C GLU A 72 -0.02 22.53 -30.42
N ARG A 73 -1.17 21.83 -30.51
CA ARG A 73 -2.47 22.51 -30.59
C ARG A 73 -2.75 23.34 -29.33
N LEU A 74 -2.38 22.84 -28.16
CA LEU A 74 -2.55 23.56 -26.90
C LEU A 74 -1.62 24.77 -26.82
N ALA A 75 -0.37 24.64 -27.25
CA ALA A 75 0.61 25.71 -27.36
C ALA A 75 0.05 26.87 -28.21
N ALA A 76 -0.48 26.55 -29.40
CA ALA A 76 -1.14 27.53 -30.26
C ALA A 76 -2.42 28.15 -29.67
N LEU A 77 -3.16 27.42 -28.82
CA LEU A 77 -4.37 27.94 -28.15
C LEU A 77 -4.07 28.85 -26.96
N ASP A 78 -2.92 28.65 -26.32
CA ASP A 78 -2.47 29.43 -25.16
C ASP A 78 -1.50 30.57 -25.57
N ASP A 79 -1.15 30.68 -26.87
CA ASP A 79 -0.16 31.61 -27.41
C ASP A 79 1.21 31.49 -26.70
N GLU A 80 1.62 30.25 -26.42
CA GLU A 80 2.86 29.93 -25.71
C GLU A 80 3.67 28.87 -26.49
N PRO A 81 5.01 28.95 -26.52
CA PRO A 81 5.84 27.88 -27.06
C PRO A 81 5.62 26.54 -26.35
N VAL A 82 5.69 25.43 -27.10
CA VAL A 82 5.47 24.08 -26.53
C VAL A 82 6.49 23.74 -25.44
N GLU A 83 7.71 24.28 -25.52
CA GLU A 83 8.77 24.14 -24.53
C GLU A 83 8.36 24.73 -23.17
N THR A 84 7.64 25.85 -23.18
CA THR A 84 7.10 26.49 -21.97
C THR A 84 6.08 25.57 -21.31
N LEU A 85 5.17 24.99 -22.08
CA LEU A 85 4.20 23.98 -21.59
C LEU A 85 4.90 22.76 -21.01
N LEU A 86 5.93 22.23 -21.67
CA LEU A 86 6.67 21.04 -21.23
C LEU A 86 7.44 21.28 -19.91
N ARG A 87 7.82 22.52 -19.62
CA ARG A 87 8.51 22.92 -18.37
C ARG A 87 7.53 23.24 -17.24
N SER A 88 6.40 23.88 -17.55
CA SER A 88 5.44 24.37 -16.57
C SER A 88 4.36 23.34 -16.20
N ARG A 89 4.05 22.39 -17.09
CA ARG A 89 2.99 21.38 -16.91
C ARG A 89 3.56 19.95 -16.88
N PRO A 90 2.87 18.99 -16.25
CA PRO A 90 3.34 17.61 -16.13
C PRO A 90 3.19 16.77 -17.42
N VAL A 91 3.49 17.35 -18.59
CA VAL A 91 3.24 16.76 -19.92
C VAL A 91 4.50 16.31 -20.67
N SER A 92 5.69 16.67 -20.19
CA SER A 92 6.95 16.25 -20.82
C SER A 92 7.16 14.74 -20.77
N ALA A 93 8.06 14.21 -21.62
CA ALA A 93 8.43 12.80 -21.62
C ALA A 93 8.83 12.29 -20.22
N GLN A 94 9.60 13.09 -19.48
CA GLN A 94 10.00 12.76 -18.11
C GLN A 94 8.79 12.67 -17.17
N TRP A 95 7.89 13.66 -17.21
CA TRP A 95 6.69 13.66 -16.38
C TRP A 95 5.74 12.53 -16.72
N ARG A 96 5.49 12.29 -18.01
CA ARG A 96 4.69 11.16 -18.49
C ARG A 96 5.20 9.85 -17.92
N ARG A 97 6.51 9.61 -17.98
CA ARG A 97 7.14 8.44 -17.38
C ARG A 97 6.87 8.33 -15.87
N ILE A 98 7.08 9.42 -15.12
CA ILE A 98 6.86 9.44 -13.66
C ILE A 98 5.40 9.14 -13.30
N LEU A 99 4.45 9.76 -14.01
CA LEU A 99 3.02 9.57 -13.77
C LEU A 99 2.58 8.15 -14.12
N LEU A 100 3.08 7.58 -15.22
CA LEU A 100 2.79 6.19 -15.61
C LEU A 100 3.39 5.19 -14.62
N GLU A 101 4.62 5.43 -14.13
CA GLU A 101 5.22 4.63 -13.06
C GLU A 101 4.38 4.66 -11.76
N ARG A 102 3.58 5.71 -11.57
CA ARG A 102 2.74 5.97 -10.39
C ARG A 102 1.24 5.93 -10.70
N LEU A 103 0.83 5.26 -11.79
CA LEU A 103 -0.52 5.42 -12.33
C LEU A 103 -1.63 5.06 -11.32
N ASP A 104 -1.40 4.07 -10.44
CA ASP A 104 -2.33 3.72 -9.35
C ASP A 104 -2.54 4.90 -8.38
N ALA A 105 -1.47 5.61 -8.03
CA ALA A 105 -1.54 6.78 -7.17
C ALA A 105 -2.18 7.97 -7.89
N VAL A 106 -1.87 8.16 -9.18
CA VAL A 106 -2.50 9.18 -10.04
C VAL A 106 -4.01 8.98 -10.07
N ALA A 107 -4.46 7.74 -10.29
CA ALA A 107 -5.87 7.38 -10.32
C ALA A 107 -6.60 7.69 -9.00
N ALA A 108 -6.04 7.28 -7.86
CA ALA A 108 -6.62 7.57 -6.55
C ALA A 108 -6.67 9.08 -6.25
N ILE A 109 -5.60 9.82 -6.55
CA ILE A 109 -5.52 11.26 -6.33
C ILE A 109 -6.51 12.01 -7.22
N TYR A 110 -6.70 11.60 -8.48
CA TYR A 110 -7.66 12.23 -9.37
C TYR A 110 -9.11 11.97 -8.98
N ARG A 111 -9.45 10.78 -8.49
CA ARG A 111 -10.79 10.53 -7.94
C ARG A 111 -11.11 11.40 -6.74
N LEU A 112 -10.16 11.54 -5.81
CA LEU A 112 -10.30 12.48 -4.71
C LEU A 112 -10.43 13.92 -5.22
N THR A 113 -9.60 14.31 -6.18
CA THR A 113 -9.60 15.66 -6.77
C THR A 113 -10.94 15.98 -7.45
N ALA A 114 -11.52 15.02 -8.18
CA ALA A 114 -12.83 15.14 -8.80
C ALA A 114 -13.94 15.34 -7.75
N SER A 115 -13.88 14.60 -6.64
CA SER A 115 -14.82 14.76 -5.51
C SER A 115 -14.72 16.14 -4.85
N ILE A 116 -13.50 16.68 -4.74
CA ILE A 116 -13.26 18.04 -4.24
C ILE A 116 -13.77 19.09 -5.25
N ALA A 117 -13.54 18.89 -6.54
CA ALA A 117 -14.01 19.79 -7.59
C ALA A 117 -15.53 19.82 -7.68
N ALA A 118 -16.21 18.69 -7.48
CA ALA A 118 -17.67 18.64 -7.40
C ALA A 118 -18.23 19.49 -6.24
N LEU A 119 -17.48 19.65 -5.15
CA LEU A 119 -17.87 20.47 -3.99
C LEU A 119 -17.50 21.96 -4.12
N ARG A 120 -16.36 22.26 -4.73
CA ARG A 120 -15.75 23.61 -4.71
C ARG A 120 -15.69 24.28 -6.09
N GLY A 121 -16.16 23.60 -7.12
CA GLY A 121 -16.01 23.99 -8.53
C GLY A 121 -14.60 23.72 -9.06
N ALA A 122 -14.23 24.43 -10.12
CA ALA A 122 -12.92 24.31 -10.73
C ALA A 122 -11.80 24.63 -9.72
N ILE A 123 -10.79 23.76 -9.66
CA ILE A 123 -9.64 23.87 -8.77
C ILE A 123 -8.33 23.97 -9.56
N GLY A 124 -7.35 24.64 -8.97
CA GLY A 124 -5.96 24.56 -9.41
C GLY A 124 -5.35 23.23 -8.96
N PHE A 125 -4.45 22.66 -9.77
CA PHE A 125 -3.81 21.38 -9.48
C PHE A 125 -2.33 21.43 -9.84
N ARG A 126 -1.48 20.88 -8.97
CA ARG A 126 -0.03 20.74 -9.23
C ARG A 126 0.49 19.38 -8.75
N TRP A 127 1.22 18.66 -9.61
CA TRP A 127 1.98 17.47 -9.25
C TRP A 127 3.37 17.82 -8.70
N TYR A 128 3.91 16.94 -7.85
CA TYR A 128 5.29 17.04 -7.36
C TYR A 128 6.10 15.76 -7.57
N ARG A 129 7.34 15.91 -8.07
CA ARG A 129 8.26 14.79 -8.33
C ARG A 129 9.02 14.35 -7.09
N ALA A 130 9.55 15.32 -6.35
CA ALA A 130 10.54 15.18 -5.29
C ALA A 130 10.06 15.70 -3.93
N MET A 131 9.02 16.54 -3.89
CA MET A 131 8.47 17.06 -2.63
C MET A 131 7.95 15.96 -1.69
N PRO A 132 7.78 16.24 -0.38
CA PRO A 132 7.19 15.25 0.52
C PRO A 132 5.73 14.94 0.17
N MET A 133 4.95 15.84 -0.45
CA MET A 133 3.60 15.55 -0.96
C MET A 133 3.59 14.98 -2.39
N ASP A 134 2.44 14.42 -2.80
CA ASP A 134 2.22 13.94 -4.16
C ASP A 134 1.68 15.03 -5.07
N ALA A 135 0.65 15.75 -4.61
CA ALA A 135 0.04 16.85 -5.33
C ALA A 135 -0.40 17.97 -4.37
N SER A 136 -0.70 19.15 -4.91
CA SER A 136 -1.42 20.21 -4.21
C SER A 136 -2.59 20.72 -5.04
N LEU A 137 -3.64 21.11 -4.35
CA LEU A 137 -4.84 21.73 -4.87
C LEU A 137 -4.89 23.19 -4.45
N VAL A 138 -5.35 24.06 -5.34
CA VAL A 138 -5.72 25.45 -5.02
C VAL A 138 -7.24 25.53 -5.10
N LEU A 139 -7.88 25.75 -3.95
CA LEU A 139 -9.31 25.86 -3.82
C LEU A 139 -9.80 27.25 -4.24
N ARG A 140 -11.06 27.34 -4.66
CA ARG A 140 -11.74 28.63 -4.86
C ARG A 140 -11.72 29.41 -3.54
N GLY A 141 -11.11 30.60 -3.54
CA GLY A 141 -10.84 31.39 -2.33
C GLY A 141 -9.37 31.34 -1.84
N GLY A 142 -8.47 30.73 -2.61
CA GLY A 142 -7.01 30.81 -2.38
C GLY A 142 -6.47 29.88 -1.29
N GLY A 143 -7.30 28.96 -0.77
CA GLY A 143 -6.83 27.92 0.14
C GLY A 143 -5.99 26.87 -0.59
N VAL A 144 -4.91 26.40 0.04
CA VAL A 144 -4.07 25.32 -0.52
C VAL A 144 -4.20 24.07 0.34
N LEU A 145 -4.28 22.93 -0.36
CA LEU A 145 -4.38 21.62 0.26
C LEU A 145 -3.43 20.65 -0.44
N SER A 146 -2.53 20.02 0.32
CA SER A 146 -1.66 18.98 -0.22
C SER A 146 -2.25 17.60 -0.05
N ILE A 147 -2.06 16.75 -1.06
CA ILE A 147 -2.43 15.34 -1.04
C ILE A 147 -1.17 14.50 -0.91
N LEU A 148 -1.21 13.56 0.03
CA LEU A 148 -0.15 12.58 0.28
C LEU A 148 -0.73 11.17 0.22
N ARG A 149 -0.11 10.28 -0.55
CA ARG A 149 -0.46 8.86 -0.56
C ARG A 149 0.66 8.03 0.05
N GLN A 150 0.30 7.10 0.93
CA GLN A 150 1.18 6.03 1.38
C GLN A 150 0.96 4.77 0.52
N GLY A 151 1.98 4.35 -0.22
CA GLY A 151 1.87 3.13 -1.03
C GLY A 151 1.86 1.83 -0.21
N THR A 152 1.35 0.75 -0.80
CA THR A 152 1.15 -0.55 -0.12
C THR A 152 2.45 -1.28 0.19
N THR A 153 3.49 -1.09 -0.61
CA THR A 153 4.84 -1.64 -0.36
C THR A 153 5.77 -0.62 0.29
N ALA A 154 5.26 0.56 0.65
CA ALA A 154 6.07 1.60 1.25
C ALA A 154 6.64 1.13 2.60
N ASP A 155 7.95 1.22 2.75
CA ASP A 155 8.61 0.87 3.99
C ASP A 155 8.32 1.93 5.06
N ARG A 156 8.08 1.47 6.29
CA ARG A 156 7.67 2.33 7.40
C ARG A 156 8.67 3.47 7.65
N THR A 157 9.96 3.17 7.59
CA THR A 157 11.03 4.15 7.82
C THR A 157 11.11 5.19 6.71
N GLY A 158 11.08 4.76 5.44
CA GLY A 158 11.06 5.66 4.28
C GLY A 158 9.86 6.60 4.30
N PHE A 159 8.67 6.08 4.63
CA PHE A 159 7.48 6.90 4.76
C PHE A 159 7.54 7.85 5.97
N ALA A 160 8.03 7.40 7.12
CA ALA A 160 8.22 8.27 8.29
C ALA A 160 9.19 9.43 7.99
N LYS A 161 10.28 9.19 7.26
CA LYS A 161 11.20 10.25 6.78
C LYS A 161 10.50 11.23 5.83
N ARG A 162 9.59 10.75 4.99
CA ARG A 162 8.77 11.60 4.10
C ARG A 162 7.83 12.50 4.91
N LEU A 163 7.17 11.96 5.93
CA LEU A 163 6.32 12.72 6.85
C LEU A 163 7.10 13.73 7.69
N TRP A 164 8.30 13.37 8.12
CA TRP A 164 9.16 14.29 8.86
C TRP A 164 9.55 15.48 8.00
N ARG A 165 10.01 15.26 6.75
CA ARG A 165 10.27 16.35 5.79
C ARG A 165 9.04 17.22 5.55
N LEU A 166 7.85 16.63 5.46
CA LEU A 166 6.59 17.38 5.30
C LEU A 166 6.34 18.34 6.47
N ARG A 167 6.75 17.98 7.69
CA ARG A 167 6.61 18.84 8.87
C ARG A 167 7.60 20.00 8.90
N GLU A 168 8.77 19.81 8.31
CA GLU A 168 9.83 20.83 8.31
C GLU A 168 9.56 21.94 7.30
N ARG A 169 9.25 21.58 6.06
CA ARG A 169 8.89 22.48 4.95
C ARG A 169 8.49 21.63 3.73
N PRO A 170 7.60 22.11 2.86
CA PRO A 170 6.93 23.42 2.86
C PRO A 170 5.70 23.43 3.77
N ASP A 171 5.13 24.61 4.07
CA ASP A 171 3.81 24.73 4.72
C ASP A 171 2.71 24.46 3.68
N PRO A 172 1.97 23.34 3.77
CA PRO A 172 0.98 22.97 2.77
C PRO A 172 -0.38 23.65 2.96
N GLY A 173 -0.58 24.43 4.04
CA GLY A 173 -1.89 24.97 4.44
C GLY A 173 -2.88 23.93 4.99
N GLY A 174 -2.78 22.68 4.53
CA GLY A 174 -3.46 21.50 5.06
C GLY A 174 -3.05 20.24 4.30
N VAL A 175 -3.25 19.07 4.90
CA VAL A 175 -2.87 17.78 4.28
C VAL A 175 -4.01 16.78 4.32
N LEU A 176 -4.34 16.20 3.16
CA LEU A 176 -5.11 14.97 3.02
C LEU A 176 -4.15 13.80 2.82
N LEU A 177 -4.18 12.83 3.73
CA LEU A 177 -3.34 11.63 3.66
C LEU A 177 -4.18 10.38 3.37
N LEU A 178 -3.82 9.67 2.30
CA LEU A 178 -4.40 8.38 1.93
C LEU A 178 -3.51 7.24 2.44
N ALA A 179 -4.03 6.45 3.39
CA ALA A 179 -3.36 5.30 3.95
C ALA A 179 -3.91 4.00 3.33
N PRO A 180 -3.08 2.97 3.09
CA PRO A 180 -3.55 1.76 2.41
C PRO A 180 -4.28 0.79 3.34
N ASP A 181 -4.09 0.91 4.66
CA ASP A 181 -4.71 0.10 5.71
C ASP A 181 -4.78 0.86 7.04
N GLU A 182 -5.55 0.33 7.97
CA GLU A 182 -5.88 0.98 9.25
C GLU A 182 -4.66 1.10 10.18
N THR A 183 -3.77 0.10 10.18
CA THR A 183 -2.52 0.15 10.95
C THR A 183 -1.66 1.34 10.52
N ARG A 184 -1.48 1.51 9.20
CA ARG A 184 -0.69 2.61 8.65
C ARG A 184 -1.37 3.96 8.81
N LEU A 185 -2.70 4.00 8.73
CA LEU A 185 -3.50 5.18 9.06
C LEU A 185 -3.20 5.66 10.48
N ARG A 186 -3.31 4.77 11.48
CA ARG A 186 -3.01 5.11 12.88
C ARG A 186 -1.56 5.52 13.08
N HIS A 187 -0.64 4.82 12.42
CA HIS A 187 0.77 5.20 12.47
C HIS A 187 1.01 6.61 11.93
N ALA A 188 0.42 6.95 10.79
CA ALA A 188 0.54 8.27 10.17
C ALA A 188 -0.07 9.36 11.05
N ARG A 189 -1.27 9.12 11.64
CA ARG A 189 -1.89 10.06 12.60
C ARG A 189 -0.94 10.42 13.73
N ARG A 190 -0.30 9.42 14.34
CA ARG A 190 0.63 9.67 15.45
C ARG A 190 1.87 10.45 15.02
N LEU A 191 2.43 10.16 13.86
CA LEU A 191 3.60 10.88 13.35
C LEU A 191 3.29 12.36 13.03
N LEU A 192 2.03 12.63 12.68
CA LEU A 192 1.54 13.94 12.27
C LEU A 192 0.68 14.66 13.33
N ALA A 193 0.50 14.06 14.51
CA ALA A 193 -0.29 14.68 15.59
C ALA A 193 0.27 16.06 15.98
N THR A 194 1.59 16.23 15.89
CA THR A 194 2.29 17.48 16.19
C THR A 194 2.70 18.27 14.92
N ALA A 195 2.13 17.96 13.75
CA ALA A 195 2.36 18.75 12.55
C ALA A 195 1.74 20.15 12.73
N PRO A 196 2.39 21.25 12.31
CA PRO A 196 1.91 22.62 12.56
C PRO A 196 0.69 23.03 11.72
N PHE A 197 0.27 22.18 10.79
CA PHE A 197 -0.88 22.39 9.89
C PHE A 197 -1.95 21.32 10.11
N PRO A 198 -3.20 21.54 9.68
CA PRO A 198 -4.26 20.55 9.73
C PRO A 198 -3.90 19.30 8.90
N VAL A 199 -4.07 18.13 9.51
CA VAL A 199 -3.85 16.83 8.85
C VAL A 199 -5.09 15.97 9.02
N LEU A 200 -5.63 15.54 7.89
CA LEU A 200 -6.78 14.65 7.80
C LEU A 200 -6.34 13.38 7.08
N VAL A 201 -6.63 12.23 7.67
CA VAL A 201 -6.22 10.94 7.11
C VAL A 201 -7.45 10.09 6.80
N ALA A 202 -7.39 9.29 5.76
CA ALA A 202 -8.43 8.32 5.44
C ALA A 202 -7.81 7.05 4.85
N LEU A 203 -8.56 5.94 4.90
CA LEU A 203 -8.19 4.78 4.11
C LEU A 203 -8.40 5.12 2.63
N GLU A 204 -7.44 4.75 1.78
CA GLU A 204 -7.49 5.06 0.35
C GLU A 204 -8.76 4.54 -0.31
N GLN A 205 -9.19 3.33 0.05
CA GLN A 205 -10.41 2.73 -0.47
C GLN A 205 -11.68 3.48 -0.05
N GLU A 206 -11.73 3.97 1.20
CA GLU A 206 -12.85 4.76 1.72
C GLU A 206 -12.87 6.13 1.02
N ALA A 207 -11.75 6.85 1.03
CA ALA A 207 -11.69 8.21 0.46
C ALA A 207 -11.96 8.29 -1.04
N VAL A 208 -11.65 7.21 -1.78
CA VAL A 208 -11.85 7.14 -3.23
C VAL A 208 -13.27 6.68 -3.59
N GLY A 209 -13.91 5.88 -2.75
CA GLY A 209 -15.28 5.40 -2.94
C GLY A 209 -16.36 6.28 -2.31
N ALA A 210 -16.00 7.07 -1.29
CA ALA A 210 -16.94 7.84 -0.49
C ALA A 210 -17.53 9.04 -1.24
N GLY A 211 -18.83 9.24 -1.07
CA GLY A 211 -19.50 10.48 -1.43
C GLY A 211 -19.03 11.68 -0.58
N PRO A 212 -19.29 12.93 -1.02
CA PRO A 212 -18.83 14.12 -0.32
C PRO A 212 -19.29 14.30 1.14
N GLY A 213 -20.41 13.69 1.51
CA GLY A 213 -21.00 13.74 2.86
C GLY A 213 -20.59 12.58 3.78
N GLU A 214 -19.94 11.54 3.26
CA GLU A 214 -19.56 10.39 4.06
C GLU A 214 -18.38 10.70 4.98
N ALA A 215 -18.53 10.37 6.26
CA ALA A 215 -17.56 10.71 7.30
C ALA A 215 -16.40 9.72 7.34
N VAL A 216 -15.46 9.84 6.40
CA VAL A 216 -14.28 8.95 6.28
C VAL A 216 -12.96 9.60 6.70
N TRP A 217 -12.93 10.93 6.81
CA TRP A 217 -11.71 11.70 7.12
C TRP A 217 -11.49 11.81 8.62
N ARG A 218 -10.34 11.38 9.11
CA ARG A 218 -10.00 11.33 10.53
C ARG A 218 -8.95 12.39 10.84
N PRO A 219 -9.25 13.41 11.65
CA PRO A 219 -8.24 14.37 12.10
C PRO A 219 -7.08 13.69 12.83
N ALA A 220 -5.85 14.14 12.59
CA ALA A 220 -4.68 13.57 13.26
C ALA A 220 -4.67 13.86 14.78
N ARG A 221 -5.25 14.99 15.20
CA ARG A 221 -5.24 15.49 16.59
C ARG A 221 -6.49 15.15 17.40
N VAL A 222 -7.64 15.04 16.74
CA VAL A 222 -8.95 14.92 17.40
C VAL A 222 -9.58 13.56 17.06
N ARG A 223 -10.38 13.03 17.99
CA ARG A 223 -11.20 11.84 17.75
C ARG A 223 -12.41 12.21 16.89
N GLY A 224 -12.91 11.25 16.12
CA GLY A 224 -14.05 11.45 15.22
C GLY A 224 -13.68 11.32 13.75
N THR A 225 -14.71 11.41 12.93
CA THR A 225 -14.64 11.40 11.47
C THR A 225 -15.36 12.63 10.93
N LEU A 226 -14.91 13.10 9.76
CA LEU A 226 -15.42 14.26 9.06
C LEU A 226 -15.81 13.87 7.64
N GLY A 227 -16.86 14.53 7.13
CA GLY A 227 -17.17 14.53 5.70
C GLY A 227 -16.12 15.30 4.91
N LEU A 228 -16.07 15.12 3.58
CA LEU A 228 -15.10 15.83 2.74
C LEU A 228 -15.32 17.36 2.78
N ARG A 229 -16.57 17.83 2.89
CA ARG A 229 -16.87 19.26 2.99
C ARG A 229 -16.24 19.91 4.24
N GLU A 230 -16.38 19.25 5.38
CA GLU A 230 -15.82 19.68 6.67
C GLU A 230 -14.29 19.60 6.65
N ALA A 231 -13.76 18.51 6.11
CA ALA A 231 -12.33 18.33 5.87
C ALA A 231 -11.72 19.52 5.10
N LEU A 232 -12.38 19.96 4.03
CA LEU A 232 -11.93 21.11 3.22
C LEU A 232 -12.03 22.45 3.93
N ALA A 233 -12.88 22.58 4.96
CA ALA A 233 -12.98 23.82 5.74
C ALA A 233 -11.73 24.09 6.58
N HIS A 234 -10.90 23.07 6.83
CA HIS A 234 -9.63 23.20 7.53
C HIS A 234 -8.46 23.68 6.66
N ALA A 235 -8.63 23.87 5.35
CA ALA A 235 -7.55 24.35 4.49
C ALA A 235 -7.21 25.83 4.80
N ALA A 236 -5.96 26.12 5.14
CA ALA A 236 -5.53 27.50 5.40
C ALA A 236 -5.60 28.36 4.12
N ARG A 237 -6.05 29.61 4.28
CA ARG A 237 -6.07 30.62 3.21
C ARG A 237 -4.68 31.23 3.04
N GLY A 238 -4.31 31.57 1.81
CA GLY A 238 -3.10 32.35 1.52
C GLY A 238 -1.78 31.56 1.54
N ALA A 239 -1.82 30.24 1.76
CA ALA A 239 -0.63 29.41 1.60
C ALA A 239 -0.17 29.40 0.13
N ALA A 240 1.12 29.61 -0.11
CA ALA A 240 1.67 29.55 -1.46
C ALA A 240 1.89 28.10 -1.90
N LEU A 241 1.71 27.82 -3.19
CA LEU A 241 2.11 26.51 -3.74
C LEU A 241 3.62 26.34 -3.57
N PRO A 242 4.07 25.22 -2.97
CA PRO A 242 5.49 24.94 -2.89
C PRO A 242 6.14 24.97 -4.28
N ALA A 243 7.28 25.67 -4.39
CA ALA A 243 8.08 25.68 -5.60
C ALA A 243 8.86 24.36 -5.73
N GLU A 244 8.86 23.78 -6.92
CA GLU A 244 9.72 22.65 -7.28
C GLU A 244 10.52 23.04 -8.52
N ARG A 245 11.81 22.70 -8.54
CA ARG A 245 12.67 22.92 -9.70
C ARG A 245 12.05 22.27 -10.94
N ALA A 246 12.07 22.98 -12.06
CA ALA A 246 11.61 22.46 -13.35
C ALA A 246 12.36 21.15 -13.74
N PRO A 247 11.76 20.30 -14.60
CA PRO A 247 12.48 19.15 -15.14
C PRO A 247 13.71 19.60 -15.92
N ALA A 248 14.83 18.87 -15.76
CA ALA A 248 16.08 19.18 -16.46
C ALA A 248 15.95 18.94 -17.98
N ARG A 249 15.05 18.05 -18.39
CA ARG A 249 14.73 17.78 -19.80
C ARG A 249 13.23 17.94 -20.02
N ALA A 250 12.87 18.83 -20.92
CA ALA A 250 11.50 19.13 -21.31
C ALA A 250 11.33 18.77 -22.79
N THR A 251 11.29 17.46 -23.10
CA THR A 251 11.10 16.97 -24.46
C THR A 251 9.66 16.53 -24.68
N LEU A 252 9.21 16.62 -25.93
CA LEU A 252 7.94 16.03 -26.34
C LEU A 252 7.90 14.54 -25.97
N PRO A 253 6.80 14.07 -25.38
CA PRO A 253 6.68 12.68 -25.01
C PRO A 253 6.39 11.80 -26.24
N PRO A 254 7.01 10.60 -26.34
CA PRO A 254 6.71 9.68 -27.43
C PRO A 254 5.27 9.17 -27.34
N ASP A 255 4.73 8.76 -28.49
CA ASP A 255 3.47 8.05 -28.58
C ASP A 255 3.53 6.72 -27.82
N LEU A 256 2.45 6.38 -27.11
CA LEU A 256 2.40 5.18 -26.26
C LEU A 256 2.11 3.88 -27.03
N ASP A 257 1.72 3.99 -28.30
CA ASP A 257 1.23 2.85 -29.11
C ASP A 257 2.35 1.88 -29.51
N ALA A 258 3.61 2.32 -29.48
CA ALA A 258 4.78 1.54 -29.90
C ALA A 258 5.27 0.48 -28.89
N ALA A 259 4.58 0.31 -27.75
CA ALA A 259 5.08 -0.51 -26.64
C ALA A 259 4.35 -1.85 -26.45
N SER A 260 3.61 -2.32 -27.45
CA SER A 260 2.99 -3.65 -27.43
C SER A 260 4.03 -4.69 -27.88
N GLY A 261 4.86 -5.15 -26.95
CA GLY A 261 5.87 -6.17 -27.23
C GLY A 261 6.57 -6.70 -25.97
N PRO A 262 7.38 -7.76 -26.10
CA PRO A 262 8.08 -8.43 -24.99
C PRO A 262 9.03 -7.49 -24.23
N ARG A 263 9.45 -6.38 -24.87
CA ARG A 263 10.27 -5.32 -24.26
C ARG A 263 9.45 -4.11 -23.80
N THR A 264 8.26 -4.35 -23.24
CA THR A 264 7.45 -3.28 -22.64
C THR A 264 8.32 -2.47 -21.66
N PRO A 265 8.47 -1.15 -21.83
CA PRO A 265 9.23 -0.33 -20.90
C PRO A 265 8.67 -0.42 -19.47
N GLY A 266 9.56 -0.46 -18.46
CA GLY A 266 9.13 -0.67 -17.08
C GLY A 266 8.12 0.37 -16.54
N TRP A 267 8.11 1.58 -17.12
CA TRP A 267 7.19 2.64 -16.76
C TRP A 267 5.76 2.44 -17.31
N LEU A 268 5.55 1.56 -18.29
CA LEU A 268 4.21 1.22 -18.80
C LEU A 268 3.56 0.04 -18.06
N LEU A 269 4.33 -0.70 -17.26
CA LEU A 269 3.82 -1.87 -16.55
C LEU A 269 2.56 -1.58 -15.71
N PRO A 270 2.44 -0.45 -14.96
CA PRO A 270 1.23 -0.18 -14.17
C PRO A 270 -0.05 -0.03 -15.01
N ALA A 271 0.07 0.33 -16.30
CA ALA A 271 -1.05 0.39 -17.24
C ALA A 271 -1.33 -0.96 -17.91
N ARG A 272 -0.33 -1.83 -18.02
CA ARG A 272 -0.48 -3.16 -18.65
C ARG A 272 -1.04 -4.21 -17.71
N LEU A 273 -0.81 -4.06 -16.40
CA LEU A 273 -1.32 -5.00 -15.41
C LEU A 273 -2.80 -4.72 -15.09
N GLY A 274 -3.61 -5.76 -15.12
CA GLY A 274 -4.97 -5.75 -14.58
C GLY A 274 -4.98 -5.74 -13.04
N PRO A 275 -6.13 -5.45 -12.40
CA PRO A 275 -6.25 -5.42 -10.94
C PRO A 275 -5.78 -6.72 -10.25
N ALA A 276 -6.14 -7.89 -10.81
CA ALA A 276 -5.77 -9.18 -10.25
C ALA A 276 -4.26 -9.46 -10.31
N GLU A 277 -3.58 -9.02 -11.38
CA GLU A 277 -2.13 -9.18 -11.54
C GLU A 277 -1.37 -8.26 -10.59
N LYS A 278 -1.83 -7.02 -10.41
CA LYS A 278 -1.28 -6.08 -9.41
C LYS A 278 -1.41 -6.66 -8.00
N ARG A 279 -2.60 -7.15 -7.65
CA ARG A 279 -2.84 -7.81 -6.35
C ARG A 279 -1.94 -9.03 -6.17
N THR A 280 -1.76 -9.84 -7.21
CA THR A 280 -0.86 -11.00 -7.19
C THR A 280 0.59 -10.58 -6.96
N LEU A 281 1.06 -9.57 -7.69
CA LEU A 281 2.42 -9.03 -7.54
C LEU A 281 2.65 -8.44 -6.13
N ASP A 282 1.67 -7.73 -5.59
CA ASP A 282 1.71 -7.21 -4.21
C ASP A 282 1.85 -8.35 -3.19
N ARG A 283 1.07 -9.43 -3.34
CA ARG A 283 1.15 -10.60 -2.45
C ARG A 283 2.49 -11.33 -2.56
N VAL A 284 3.02 -11.52 -3.76
CA VAL A 284 4.35 -12.13 -3.94
C VAL A 284 5.46 -11.26 -3.35
N ALA A 285 5.36 -9.94 -3.45
CA ALA A 285 6.32 -9.03 -2.84
C ALA A 285 6.21 -8.99 -1.31
N ASP A 286 4.99 -9.08 -0.77
CA ASP A 286 4.72 -9.14 0.66
C ASP A 286 5.18 -10.44 1.29
N TRP A 287 4.90 -11.55 0.63
CA TRP A 287 5.26 -12.90 1.05
C TRP A 287 6.26 -13.49 0.07
N PRO A 288 7.52 -13.00 0.05
CA PRO A 288 8.54 -13.52 -0.86
C PRO A 288 8.83 -14.98 -0.53
N TRP A 289 9.08 -15.81 -1.53
CA TRP A 289 9.27 -17.26 -1.40
C TRP A 289 7.97 -18.02 -1.04
N ILE A 290 6.82 -17.46 -1.41
CA ILE A 290 5.53 -18.12 -1.23
C ILE A 290 5.33 -19.27 -2.23
N ALA A 291 4.71 -20.37 -1.79
CA ALA A 291 4.32 -21.44 -2.69
C ALA A 291 3.04 -21.04 -3.46
N LEU A 292 2.87 -21.58 -4.67
CA LEU A 292 1.69 -21.25 -5.49
C LEU A 292 0.36 -21.58 -4.80
N ARG A 293 0.30 -22.68 -4.04
CA ARG A 293 -0.88 -23.07 -3.25
C ARG A 293 -1.24 -22.00 -2.22
N ASP A 294 -0.27 -21.57 -1.43
CA ASP A 294 -0.45 -20.57 -0.38
C ASP A 294 -0.85 -19.21 -0.98
N LEU A 295 -0.25 -18.84 -2.12
CA LEU A 295 -0.63 -17.63 -2.86
C LEU A 295 -2.09 -17.67 -3.33
N ALA A 296 -2.56 -18.82 -3.83
CA ALA A 296 -3.95 -18.99 -4.26
C ALA A 296 -4.94 -18.78 -3.11
N ALA A 297 -4.64 -19.36 -1.94
CA ALA A 297 -5.43 -19.18 -0.72
C ALA A 297 -5.47 -17.71 -0.26
N LEU A 298 -4.33 -17.01 -0.28
CA LEU A 298 -4.25 -15.57 0.05
C LEU A 298 -5.01 -14.69 -0.95
N LEU A 299 -5.05 -15.08 -2.23
CA LEU A 299 -5.82 -14.38 -3.26
C LEU A 299 -7.32 -14.68 -3.20
N GLY A 300 -7.72 -15.75 -2.50
CA GLY A 300 -9.10 -16.24 -2.49
C GLY A 300 -9.52 -16.78 -3.85
N CYS A 301 -8.64 -17.51 -4.53
CA CYS A 301 -8.95 -18.10 -5.83
C CYS A 301 -8.37 -19.52 -5.98
N SER A 302 -8.77 -20.23 -7.05
CA SER A 302 -8.24 -21.56 -7.33
C SER A 302 -6.76 -21.53 -7.71
N ARG A 303 -6.04 -22.62 -7.44
CA ARG A 303 -4.63 -22.78 -7.82
C ARG A 303 -4.39 -22.58 -9.32
N ALA A 304 -5.31 -23.06 -10.17
CA ALA A 304 -5.23 -22.86 -11.62
C ALA A 304 -5.32 -21.39 -12.01
N ARG A 305 -6.23 -20.62 -11.39
CA ARG A 305 -6.33 -19.17 -11.61
C ARG A 305 -5.08 -18.42 -11.13
N ALA A 306 -4.58 -18.74 -9.93
CA ALA A 306 -3.32 -18.17 -9.43
C ALA A 306 -2.15 -18.50 -10.36
N SER A 307 -2.07 -19.72 -10.90
CA SER A 307 -1.05 -20.12 -11.85
C SER A 307 -1.07 -19.27 -13.12
N ARG A 308 -2.26 -19.03 -13.70
CA ARG A 308 -2.40 -18.17 -14.89
C ARG A 308 -1.93 -16.73 -14.63
N LEU A 309 -2.27 -16.17 -13.47
CA LEU A 309 -1.82 -14.84 -13.06
C LEU A 309 -0.28 -14.78 -12.91
N VAL A 310 0.31 -15.81 -12.31
CA VAL A 310 1.77 -15.92 -12.15
C VAL A 310 2.45 -16.05 -13.52
N VAL A 311 1.95 -16.88 -14.43
CA VAL A 311 2.51 -17.02 -15.79
C VAL A 311 2.50 -15.68 -16.53
N SER A 312 1.41 -14.92 -16.44
CA SER A 312 1.35 -13.56 -17.02
C SER A 312 2.42 -12.63 -16.43
N LEU A 313 2.60 -12.64 -15.11
CA LEU A 313 3.62 -11.84 -14.42
C LEU A 313 5.06 -12.32 -14.72
N GLU A 314 5.28 -13.62 -14.93
CA GLU A 314 6.55 -14.21 -15.36
C GLU A 314 6.90 -13.76 -16.79
N ALA A 315 5.93 -13.75 -17.71
CA ALA A 315 6.11 -13.27 -19.08
C ALA A 315 6.50 -11.79 -19.14
N LEU A 316 6.08 -10.98 -18.16
CA LEU A 316 6.48 -9.58 -18.01
C LEU A 316 7.78 -9.39 -17.19
N GLY A 317 8.38 -10.49 -16.74
CA GLY A 317 9.58 -10.54 -15.94
C GLY A 317 9.42 -9.91 -14.55
N LEU A 318 8.23 -9.93 -13.96
CA LEU A 318 7.91 -9.30 -12.66
C LEU A 318 7.95 -10.27 -11.49
N VAL A 319 7.64 -11.54 -11.77
CA VAL A 319 7.73 -12.66 -10.82
C VAL A 319 8.66 -13.71 -11.42
N ALA A 320 9.34 -14.46 -10.57
CA ALA A 320 10.10 -15.63 -10.95
C ALA A 320 9.82 -16.79 -9.99
N ARG A 321 9.81 -18.01 -10.53
CA ARG A 321 9.99 -19.25 -9.75
C ARG A 321 11.47 -19.47 -9.50
N VAL A 322 11.81 -19.80 -8.25
CA VAL A 322 13.21 -20.07 -7.88
C VAL A 322 13.39 -21.56 -7.63
N PRO A 323 14.08 -22.29 -8.54
CA PRO A 323 14.25 -23.75 -8.45
C PRO A 323 14.89 -24.20 -7.13
N ALA A 324 15.96 -23.51 -6.69
CA ALA A 324 16.65 -23.81 -5.44
C ALA A 324 15.77 -23.66 -4.18
N ALA A 325 14.62 -23.01 -4.30
CA ALA A 325 13.61 -22.89 -3.24
C ALA A 325 12.38 -23.79 -3.52
N GLY A 326 12.51 -24.85 -4.31
CA GLY A 326 11.41 -25.76 -4.64
C GLY A 326 10.33 -25.11 -5.52
N GLY A 327 10.72 -24.21 -6.44
CA GLY A 327 9.79 -23.52 -7.34
C GLY A 327 8.92 -22.44 -6.68
N ARG A 328 9.34 -21.95 -5.50
CA ARG A 328 8.69 -20.84 -4.80
C ARG A 328 8.79 -19.53 -5.57
N LEU A 329 7.82 -18.66 -5.34
CA LEU A 329 7.62 -17.41 -6.09
C LEU A 329 8.32 -16.25 -5.39
N ALA A 330 9.00 -15.41 -6.15
CA ALA A 330 9.57 -14.15 -5.68
C ALA A 330 9.37 -13.04 -6.71
N ALA A 331 9.26 -11.79 -6.24
CA ALA A 331 9.25 -10.62 -7.12
C ALA A 331 10.66 -10.35 -7.64
N THR A 332 10.84 -10.24 -8.96
CA THR A 332 12.14 -9.98 -9.58
C THR A 332 12.62 -8.55 -9.30
N ASP A 333 13.87 -8.22 -9.65
CA ASP A 333 14.38 -6.84 -9.59
C ASP A 333 13.58 -5.83 -10.43
N ARG A 334 12.90 -6.31 -11.46
CA ARG A 334 12.00 -5.52 -12.31
C ARG A 334 10.65 -5.34 -11.61
N GLY A 335 10.08 -6.40 -11.03
CA GLY A 335 8.86 -6.33 -10.22
C GLY A 335 9.03 -5.42 -8.99
N LEU A 336 10.12 -5.59 -8.24
CA LEU A 336 10.47 -4.75 -7.09
C LEU A 336 10.66 -3.27 -7.49
N ALA A 337 11.27 -3.00 -8.65
CA ALA A 337 11.43 -1.64 -9.14
C ALA A 337 10.09 -1.00 -9.53
N MET A 338 9.19 -1.76 -10.16
CA MET A 338 7.84 -1.30 -10.50
C MET A 338 7.06 -0.93 -9.23
N LEU A 339 7.00 -1.85 -8.25
CA LEU A 339 6.32 -1.63 -6.97
C LEU A 339 6.89 -0.43 -6.21
N ALA A 340 8.22 -0.33 -6.14
CA ALA A 340 8.88 0.77 -5.46
C ALA A 340 8.55 2.12 -6.09
N ARG A 341 8.54 2.21 -7.44
CA ARG A 341 8.20 3.46 -8.13
C ARG A 341 6.72 3.80 -7.98
N ARG A 342 5.83 2.81 -8.10
CA ARG A 342 4.38 2.95 -7.87
C ARG A 342 4.09 3.57 -6.51
N ASP A 343 4.80 3.11 -5.50
CA ASP A 343 4.61 3.50 -4.09
C ASP A 343 5.56 4.61 -3.63
N ARG A 344 6.26 5.26 -4.57
CA ARG A 344 7.21 6.36 -4.31
C ARG A 344 8.27 6.03 -3.25
N THR A 345 8.82 4.82 -3.32
CA THR A 345 9.96 4.38 -2.51
C THR A 345 11.23 4.20 -3.34
N ALA A 346 12.36 4.05 -2.66
CA ALA A 346 13.66 3.92 -3.30
C ALA A 346 13.84 2.52 -3.90
N VAL A 347 13.98 2.44 -5.24
CA VAL A 347 14.20 1.19 -5.98
C VAL A 347 15.42 0.43 -5.45
N GLY A 348 16.53 1.13 -5.20
CA GLY A 348 17.75 0.51 -4.67
C GLY A 348 17.56 -0.13 -3.29
N LEU A 349 16.72 0.49 -2.44
CA LEU A 349 16.39 -0.07 -1.12
C LEU A 349 15.52 -1.32 -1.23
N ALA A 350 14.53 -1.32 -2.13
CA ALA A 350 13.70 -2.49 -2.39
C ALA A 350 14.53 -3.68 -2.90
N ARG A 351 15.41 -3.45 -3.88
CA ARG A 351 16.30 -4.49 -4.44
C ARG A 351 17.31 -5.00 -3.41
N SER A 352 18.03 -4.11 -2.71
CA SER A 352 19.03 -4.52 -1.70
C SER A 352 18.42 -5.34 -0.54
N ARG A 353 17.12 -5.21 -0.29
CA ARG A 353 16.39 -6.01 0.69
C ARG A 353 15.89 -7.32 0.09
N SER A 354 15.14 -7.28 -1.00
CA SER A 354 14.29 -8.40 -1.41
C SER A 354 14.64 -9.01 -2.77
N SER A 355 15.71 -8.57 -3.42
CA SER A 355 16.14 -9.12 -4.71
C SER A 355 16.35 -10.65 -4.62
N PRO A 356 15.71 -11.44 -5.49
CA PRO A 356 15.99 -12.86 -5.64
C PRO A 356 17.12 -13.13 -6.66
N ALA A 357 17.70 -12.09 -7.26
CA ALA A 357 18.74 -12.26 -8.28
C ALA A 357 19.98 -12.92 -7.68
N SER A 358 20.59 -13.83 -8.46
CA SER A 358 21.86 -14.45 -8.09
C SER A 358 22.98 -13.41 -8.08
N LEU A 359 23.94 -13.57 -7.18
CA LEU A 359 25.20 -12.84 -7.13
C LEU A 359 26.13 -13.28 -8.26
N ASP A 360 26.07 -14.56 -8.62
CA ASP A 360 26.88 -15.17 -9.67
C ASP A 360 26.00 -16.01 -10.63
N ALA A 361 26.23 -15.84 -11.93
CA ALA A 361 25.50 -16.52 -12.99
C ALA A 361 26.04 -17.95 -13.15
N GLY A 362 25.64 -18.85 -12.25
CA GLY A 362 26.10 -20.24 -12.24
C GLY A 362 26.15 -20.86 -10.86
N ALA A 363 26.07 -20.04 -9.81
CA ALA A 363 26.01 -20.52 -8.43
C ALA A 363 24.83 -21.48 -8.22
N PRO A 364 24.95 -22.47 -7.31
CA PRO A 364 23.94 -23.51 -7.06
C PRO A 364 22.60 -22.98 -6.51
N GLY A 365 22.43 -21.66 -6.39
CA GLY A 365 21.18 -21.02 -6.00
C GLY A 365 20.91 -21.07 -4.50
N GLY A 366 21.96 -21.26 -3.69
CA GLY A 366 21.84 -21.30 -2.25
C GLY A 366 21.48 -19.93 -1.64
N TRP A 367 21.13 -19.92 -0.36
CA TRP A 367 20.78 -18.69 0.34
C TRP A 367 21.93 -17.66 0.38
N ARG A 368 23.18 -18.08 0.20
CA ARG A 368 24.35 -17.18 0.12
C ARG A 368 24.44 -16.45 -1.22
N ASP A 369 23.82 -17.03 -2.24
CA ASP A 369 24.00 -16.63 -3.63
C ASP A 369 22.96 -15.60 -4.07
N VAL A 370 22.02 -15.17 -3.21
CA VAL A 370 21.04 -14.14 -3.59
C VAL A 370 21.44 -12.75 -3.12
N ARG A 371 21.18 -11.73 -3.94
CA ARG A 371 21.60 -10.34 -3.70
C ARG A 371 20.87 -9.67 -2.53
N GLY A 372 19.58 -9.95 -2.35
CA GLY A 372 18.74 -9.28 -1.34
C GLY A 372 19.04 -9.76 0.09
N ARG A 373 19.33 -8.86 1.04
CA ARG A 373 19.61 -9.22 2.45
C ARG A 373 18.47 -9.99 3.12
N ASN A 374 17.23 -9.54 2.95
CA ASN A 374 16.05 -10.23 3.48
C ASN A 374 15.82 -11.55 2.74
N SER A 375 16.01 -11.57 1.42
CA SER A 375 15.95 -12.79 0.62
C SER A 375 16.90 -13.88 1.13
N ARG A 376 18.16 -13.54 1.41
CA ARG A 376 19.14 -14.46 2.01
C ARG A 376 18.67 -14.99 3.36
N GLN A 377 18.17 -14.11 4.23
CA GLN A 377 17.68 -14.50 5.55
C GLN A 377 16.48 -15.46 5.45
N LEU A 378 15.52 -15.18 4.58
CA LEU A 378 14.33 -16.02 4.40
C LEU A 378 14.69 -17.38 3.80
N LEU A 379 15.60 -17.45 2.82
CA LEU A 379 16.08 -18.72 2.28
C LEU A 379 16.88 -19.53 3.31
N ARG A 380 17.68 -18.88 4.16
CA ARG A 380 18.38 -19.56 5.28
C ARG A 380 17.39 -20.21 6.26
N HIS A 381 16.17 -19.68 6.35
CA HIS A 381 15.11 -20.16 7.23
C HIS A 381 13.87 -20.56 6.42
N LEU A 382 14.07 -21.26 5.29
CA LEU A 382 13.01 -21.53 4.32
C LEU A 382 11.84 -22.31 4.92
N ASP A 383 12.11 -23.35 5.71
CA ASP A 383 11.08 -24.13 6.37
C ASP A 383 10.19 -23.29 7.30
N HIS A 384 10.82 -22.42 8.11
CA HIS A 384 10.12 -21.51 9.01
C HIS A 384 9.24 -20.54 8.20
N THR A 385 9.83 -19.94 7.17
CA THR A 385 9.12 -19.04 6.25
C THR A 385 7.93 -19.75 5.59
N ALA A 386 8.12 -20.98 5.14
CA ALA A 386 7.09 -21.80 4.54
C ALA A 386 5.97 -22.16 5.52
N ALA A 387 6.30 -22.43 6.78
CA ALA A 387 5.33 -22.74 7.81
C ALA A 387 4.45 -21.52 8.14
N VAL A 388 5.07 -20.34 8.29
CA VAL A 388 4.37 -19.06 8.43
C VAL A 388 3.45 -18.80 7.23
N HIS A 389 3.92 -19.01 6.00
CA HIS A 389 3.10 -18.85 4.79
C HIS A 389 1.90 -19.79 4.76
N ARG A 390 2.08 -21.08 5.08
CA ARG A 390 0.99 -22.05 5.16
C ARG A 390 -0.03 -21.66 6.21
N PHE A 391 0.41 -21.18 7.37
CA PHE A 391 -0.48 -20.70 8.42
C PHE A 391 -1.35 -19.54 7.95
N VAL A 392 -0.75 -18.46 7.41
CA VAL A 392 -1.53 -17.29 6.98
C VAL A 392 -2.44 -17.60 5.78
N ALA A 393 -2.04 -18.52 4.91
CA ALA A 393 -2.86 -19.03 3.82
C ALA A 393 -4.08 -19.79 4.35
N SER A 394 -3.87 -20.73 5.28
CA SER A 394 -4.95 -21.49 5.91
C SER A 394 -5.88 -20.59 6.72
N LEU A 395 -5.34 -19.61 7.46
CA LEU A 395 -6.13 -18.61 8.18
C LEU A 395 -7.03 -17.82 7.22
N ALA A 396 -6.49 -17.37 6.08
CA ALA A 396 -7.25 -16.62 5.09
C ALA A 396 -8.33 -17.47 4.38
N GLU A 397 -8.10 -18.77 4.25
CA GLU A 397 -9.05 -19.72 3.65
C GLU A 397 -10.19 -20.03 4.62
N GLN A 398 -9.87 -20.43 5.85
CA GLN A 398 -10.86 -20.72 6.89
C GLN A 398 -11.67 -19.47 7.26
N ALA A 399 -11.03 -18.31 7.37
CA ALA A 399 -11.74 -17.04 7.59
C ALA A 399 -12.84 -16.83 6.56
N ARG A 400 -12.53 -17.00 5.26
CA ARG A 400 -13.52 -16.85 4.19
C ARG A 400 -14.63 -17.90 4.27
N ALA A 401 -14.29 -19.15 4.60
CA ALA A 401 -15.27 -20.23 4.75
C ALA A 401 -16.25 -19.97 5.91
N GLU A 402 -15.78 -19.31 6.97
CA GLU A 402 -16.56 -18.97 8.16
C GLU A 402 -17.20 -17.56 8.10
N GLY A 403 -17.17 -16.90 6.94
CA GLY A 403 -17.77 -15.58 6.75
C GLY A 403 -17.00 -14.41 7.37
N TRP A 404 -15.74 -14.61 7.75
CA TRP A 404 -14.82 -13.54 8.15
C TRP A 404 -14.16 -12.87 6.94
N GLU A 405 -14.09 -11.54 6.98
CA GLU A 405 -13.28 -10.75 6.08
C GLU A 405 -11.83 -10.66 6.59
N VAL A 406 -10.88 -10.98 5.72
CA VAL A 406 -9.45 -10.77 5.99
C VAL A 406 -9.08 -9.31 5.70
N ALA A 407 -9.32 -8.44 6.68
CA ALA A 407 -9.10 -7.00 6.53
C ALA A 407 -7.62 -6.62 6.38
N GLN A 408 -6.71 -7.35 7.05
CA GLN A 408 -5.27 -7.08 6.96
C GLN A 408 -4.46 -8.37 7.16
N LEU A 409 -3.43 -8.56 6.34
CA LEU A 409 -2.38 -9.56 6.53
C LEU A 409 -1.02 -8.96 6.23
N ASP A 410 -0.17 -8.93 7.25
CA ASP A 410 1.15 -8.32 7.21
C ASP A 410 2.26 -9.35 7.36
N PRO A 411 3.25 -9.35 6.45
CA PRO A 411 4.48 -10.12 6.61
C PRO A 411 5.36 -9.53 7.73
N PRO A 412 6.42 -10.24 8.18
CA PRO A 412 7.19 -9.86 9.37
C PRO A 412 7.68 -8.40 9.37
N ARG A 413 8.14 -7.94 8.20
CA ARG A 413 8.66 -6.57 8.01
C ARG A 413 7.61 -5.48 8.20
N ARG A 414 6.32 -5.77 8.00
CA ARG A 414 5.20 -4.85 8.21
C ARG A 414 4.56 -5.06 9.58
N ALA A 415 4.60 -6.28 10.09
CA ALA A 415 4.06 -6.66 11.38
C ALA A 415 4.88 -6.09 12.56
N SER A 416 6.17 -5.78 12.34
CA SER A 416 7.05 -5.18 13.36
C SER A 416 6.52 -3.86 13.96
N ARG A 417 6.65 -3.69 15.28
CA ARG A 417 6.24 -2.47 16.01
C ARG A 417 7.42 -1.92 16.82
N TYR A 418 7.47 -0.59 16.93
CA TYR A 418 8.46 0.14 17.71
C TYR A 418 7.72 0.99 18.76
N PHE A 419 8.19 0.95 20.00
CA PHE A 419 7.55 1.63 21.12
C PHE A 419 8.57 2.03 22.18
N ARG A 420 8.24 3.02 23.02
CA ARG A 420 9.07 3.37 24.18
C ARG A 420 8.58 2.63 25.41
N HIS A 421 9.50 2.07 26.18
CA HIS A 421 9.24 1.43 27.48
C HIS A 421 10.44 1.64 28.40
N GLY A 422 10.21 2.22 29.58
CA GLY A 422 11.28 2.64 30.50
C GLY A 422 12.28 3.61 29.85
N GLY A 423 11.80 4.64 29.16
CA GLY A 423 12.62 5.64 28.47
C GLY A 423 13.36 5.15 27.20
N ARG A 424 13.47 3.83 26.98
CA ARG A 424 14.22 3.25 25.85
C ARG A 424 13.29 2.87 24.69
N MET A 425 13.78 3.02 23.46
CA MET A 425 13.11 2.48 22.27
C MET A 425 13.25 0.96 22.26
N ARG A 426 12.13 0.26 22.07
CA ARG A 426 12.00 -1.20 22.01
C ARG A 426 11.20 -1.59 20.77
N SER A 427 11.20 -2.87 20.46
CA SER A 427 10.44 -3.41 19.34
C SER A 427 9.90 -4.81 19.61
N VAL A 428 8.81 -5.15 18.92
CA VAL A 428 8.34 -6.52 18.71
C VAL A 428 8.43 -6.85 17.22
N HIS A 429 8.83 -8.08 16.90
CA HIS A 429 9.08 -8.55 15.55
C HIS A 429 8.33 -9.86 15.26
N PRO A 430 6.98 -9.81 15.26
CA PRO A 430 6.15 -10.95 14.88
C PRO A 430 6.48 -11.48 13.49
N ASP A 431 6.29 -12.78 13.30
CA ASP A 431 6.41 -13.46 12.02
C ASP A 431 5.25 -13.10 11.08
N ALA A 432 4.07 -12.80 11.62
CA ALA A 432 2.96 -12.23 10.87
C ALA A 432 2.04 -11.40 11.77
N PHE A 433 1.23 -10.55 11.15
CA PHE A 433 0.12 -9.88 11.82
C PHE A 433 -1.14 -10.00 10.97
N GLY A 434 -2.28 -10.28 11.59
CA GLY A 434 -3.58 -10.42 10.94
C GLY A 434 -4.67 -9.60 11.61
N VAL A 435 -5.64 -9.14 10.82
CA VAL A 435 -6.92 -8.58 11.28
C VAL A 435 -8.04 -9.23 10.50
N LEU A 436 -9.00 -9.80 11.23
CA LEU A 436 -10.23 -10.40 10.72
C LEU A 436 -11.45 -9.58 11.18
N ARG A 437 -12.50 -9.53 10.36
CA ARG A 437 -13.75 -8.83 10.67
C ARG A 437 -14.98 -9.68 10.34
N ARG A 438 -16.01 -9.60 11.17
CA ARG A 438 -17.32 -10.24 10.92
C ARG A 438 -18.40 -9.51 11.71
N GLY A 439 -19.48 -9.05 11.06
CA GLY A 439 -20.62 -8.45 11.77
C GLY A 439 -20.29 -7.28 12.72
N GLY A 440 -19.25 -6.48 12.43
CA GLY A 440 -18.78 -5.41 13.31
C GLY A 440 -17.74 -5.84 14.35
N GLU A 441 -17.60 -7.14 14.59
CA GLU A 441 -16.52 -7.71 15.40
C GLU A 441 -15.19 -7.57 14.65
N GLN A 442 -14.13 -7.30 15.39
CA GLN A 442 -12.78 -7.24 14.87
C GLN A 442 -11.83 -8.03 15.77
N TRP A 443 -11.16 -9.01 15.18
CA TRP A 443 -10.13 -9.79 15.85
C TRP A 443 -8.77 -9.51 15.22
N ALA A 444 -7.74 -9.31 16.04
CA ALA A 444 -6.38 -9.07 15.56
C ALA A 444 -5.41 -10.03 16.26
N CYS A 445 -4.38 -10.46 15.55
CA CYS A 445 -3.39 -11.38 16.09
C CYS A 445 -1.98 -11.10 15.57
N PHE A 446 -1.00 -11.24 16.44
CA PHE A 446 0.40 -11.48 16.10
C PHE A 446 0.65 -12.98 16.03
N LEU A 447 1.44 -13.42 15.06
CA LEU A 447 1.93 -14.79 14.96
C LEU A 447 3.41 -14.84 15.31
N GLU A 448 3.77 -15.83 16.10
CA GLU A 448 5.12 -16.25 16.43
C GLU A 448 5.24 -17.75 16.11
N TRP A 449 6.10 -18.10 15.17
CA TRP A 449 6.39 -19.49 14.84
C TRP A 449 7.73 -19.86 15.46
N GLU A 450 7.79 -20.79 16.41
CA GLU A 450 9.01 -21.05 17.17
C GLU A 450 9.44 -22.52 17.06
N ARG A 451 10.59 -22.75 16.41
CA ARG A 451 11.14 -24.09 16.16
C ARG A 451 12.31 -24.46 17.07
N ARG A 452 12.90 -23.50 17.79
CA ARG A 452 14.20 -23.63 18.46
C ARG A 452 14.17 -23.36 19.96
N ALA A 453 13.14 -22.70 20.47
CA ALA A 453 13.05 -22.42 21.90
C ALA A 453 12.71 -23.68 22.71
N VAL A 454 13.75 -24.42 23.12
CA VAL A 454 13.62 -25.61 23.97
C VAL A 454 13.93 -25.33 25.45
N ARG A 455 14.68 -24.25 25.76
CA ARG A 455 15.11 -23.91 27.12
C ARG A 455 14.17 -22.88 27.76
N PRO A 456 13.88 -22.96 29.07
CA PRO A 456 13.03 -21.99 29.75
C PRO A 456 13.48 -20.53 29.56
N SER A 457 14.80 -20.28 29.63
CA SER A 457 15.37 -18.94 29.47
C SER A 457 15.17 -18.37 28.06
N THR A 458 15.23 -19.20 27.01
CA THR A 458 14.99 -18.75 25.63
C THR A 458 13.51 -18.50 25.39
N MET A 459 12.62 -19.31 25.96
CA MET A 459 11.16 -19.07 25.94
C MET A 459 10.79 -17.75 26.63
N ALA A 460 11.31 -17.51 27.83
CA ALA A 460 11.10 -16.26 28.57
C ALA A 460 11.64 -15.05 27.78
N ALA A 461 12.83 -15.18 27.18
CA ALA A 461 13.40 -14.13 26.33
C ALA A 461 12.54 -13.83 25.09
N ARG A 462 11.88 -14.84 24.49
CA ARG A 462 10.94 -14.64 23.37
C ARG A 462 9.69 -13.88 23.80
N LEU A 463 9.20 -14.11 25.02
CA LEU A 463 8.00 -13.45 25.54
C LEU A 463 8.25 -12.01 26.03
N ALA A 464 9.46 -11.73 26.52
CA ALA A 464 9.79 -10.45 27.16
C ALA A 464 9.47 -9.18 26.32
N PRO A 465 9.71 -9.12 25.00
CA PRO A 465 9.29 -7.99 24.18
C PRO A 465 7.78 -7.74 24.20
N TYR A 466 6.98 -8.80 24.16
CA TYR A 466 5.52 -8.72 24.25
C TYR A 466 5.05 -8.25 25.61
N LEU A 467 5.62 -8.78 26.70
CA LEU A 467 5.27 -8.31 28.05
C LEU A 467 5.49 -6.80 28.20
N ARG A 468 6.61 -6.28 27.67
CA ARG A 468 6.89 -4.83 27.68
C ARG A 468 5.94 -4.04 26.78
N TYR A 469 5.58 -4.59 25.63
CA TYR A 469 4.64 -3.95 24.69
C TYR A 469 3.24 -3.87 25.30
N TYR A 470 2.77 -4.95 25.92
CA TYR A 470 1.44 -5.06 26.53
C TYR A 470 1.34 -4.45 27.92
N ALA A 471 2.47 -4.12 28.57
CA ALA A 471 2.54 -3.25 29.74
C ALA A 471 2.22 -1.78 29.43
N SER A 472 1.96 -1.43 28.16
CA SER A 472 1.57 -0.09 27.72
C SER A 472 0.25 -0.11 26.95
N HIS A 473 -0.34 1.06 26.69
CA HIS A 473 -1.52 1.20 25.84
C HIS A 473 -1.24 1.00 24.33
N ARG A 474 0.03 0.78 23.95
CA ARG A 474 0.46 0.72 22.55
C ARG A 474 -0.22 -0.33 21.69
N PRO A 475 -0.53 -1.55 22.17
CA PRO A 475 -1.23 -2.54 21.33
C PRO A 475 -2.56 -1.99 20.81
N THR A 476 -3.37 -1.38 21.69
CA THR A 476 -4.65 -0.78 21.30
C THR A 476 -4.45 0.48 20.45
N ASP A 477 -3.48 1.34 20.78
CA ASP A 477 -3.20 2.56 19.98
C ASP A 477 -2.72 2.24 18.55
N ASP A 478 -1.99 1.13 18.38
CA ASP A 478 -1.46 0.67 17.10
C ASP A 478 -2.52 -0.02 16.25
N HIS A 479 -3.44 -0.77 16.88
CA HIS A 479 -4.29 -1.74 16.20
C HIS A 479 -5.79 -1.52 16.39
N GLY A 480 -6.20 -0.57 17.23
CA GLY A 480 -7.60 -0.24 17.53
C GLY A 480 -8.29 -1.28 18.42
N VAL A 481 -7.88 -2.53 18.29
CA VAL A 481 -8.17 -3.64 19.18
C VAL A 481 -6.87 -4.17 19.74
N ARG A 482 -6.92 -4.80 20.91
CA ARG A 482 -5.74 -5.42 21.51
C ARG A 482 -5.45 -6.75 20.82
N PRO A 483 -4.34 -6.90 20.08
CA PRO A 483 -4.10 -8.15 19.38
C PRO A 483 -3.91 -9.32 20.35
N ALA A 484 -4.28 -10.52 19.92
CA ALA A 484 -3.79 -11.74 20.51
C ALA A 484 -2.33 -11.99 20.10
N VAL A 485 -1.58 -12.75 20.88
CA VAL A 485 -0.29 -13.32 20.47
C VAL A 485 -0.49 -14.82 20.33
N LEU A 486 -0.36 -15.31 19.11
CA LEU A 486 -0.43 -16.72 18.76
C LEU A 486 0.99 -17.26 18.66
N ILE A 487 1.29 -18.29 19.45
CA ILE A 487 2.59 -18.96 19.43
C ILE A 487 2.38 -20.38 18.95
N VAL A 488 3.04 -20.74 17.84
CA VAL A 488 3.04 -22.09 17.30
C VAL A 488 4.41 -22.71 17.55
N LEU A 489 4.43 -23.82 18.27
CA LEU A 489 5.65 -24.57 18.60
C LEU A 489 5.73 -25.86 17.80
N ARG A 490 6.90 -26.47 17.75
CA ARG A 490 7.12 -27.68 16.95
C ARG A 490 6.21 -28.85 17.35
N ASP A 491 6.11 -29.10 18.65
CA ASP A 491 5.45 -30.27 19.23
C ASP A 491 4.73 -29.93 20.54
N GLU A 492 3.88 -30.86 20.97
CA GLU A 492 3.03 -30.70 22.15
C GLU A 492 3.83 -30.51 23.44
N ILE A 493 4.90 -31.30 23.63
CA ILE A 493 5.76 -31.25 24.82
C ILE A 493 6.38 -29.85 24.97
N THR A 494 6.89 -29.29 23.88
CA THR A 494 7.45 -27.94 23.86
C THR A 494 6.37 -26.89 24.13
N ALA A 495 5.17 -27.08 23.59
CA ALA A 495 4.02 -26.20 23.86
C ALA A 495 3.60 -26.20 25.33
N ASP A 496 3.55 -27.36 25.97
CA ASP A 496 3.25 -27.50 27.40
C ASP A 496 4.31 -26.82 28.27
N HIS A 497 5.57 -27.01 27.91
CA HIS A 497 6.67 -26.36 28.61
C HIS A 497 6.60 -24.83 28.46
N PHE A 498 6.33 -24.34 27.25
CA PHE A 498 6.17 -22.91 27.00
C PHE A 498 5.01 -22.32 27.81
N LEU A 499 3.86 -23.01 27.90
CA LEU A 499 2.72 -22.57 28.71
C LEU A 499 3.09 -22.40 30.20
N ARG A 500 3.88 -23.33 30.76
CA ARG A 500 4.38 -23.22 32.14
C ARG A 500 5.28 -22.00 32.34
N VAL A 501 6.22 -21.77 31.41
CA VAL A 501 7.12 -20.60 31.45
C VAL A 501 6.31 -19.30 31.29
N ALA A 502 5.41 -19.27 30.31
CA ALA A 502 4.58 -18.10 30.04
C ALA A 502 3.71 -17.73 31.25
N ARG A 503 3.13 -18.71 31.95
CA ARG A 503 2.38 -18.46 33.19
C ARG A 503 3.24 -17.75 34.23
N ARG A 504 4.43 -18.29 34.53
CA ARG A 504 5.36 -17.69 35.50
C ARG A 504 5.77 -16.27 35.11
N GLU A 505 6.11 -16.04 33.84
CA GLU A 505 6.52 -14.73 33.36
C GLU A 505 5.37 -13.70 33.35
N LEU A 506 4.14 -14.12 33.06
CA LEU A 506 2.96 -13.26 33.13
C LEU A 506 2.65 -12.86 34.57
N ASP A 507 2.72 -13.82 35.51
CA ASP A 507 2.52 -13.58 36.94
C ASP A 507 3.56 -12.58 37.47
N ARG A 508 4.83 -12.80 37.11
CA ARG A 508 5.95 -11.93 37.48
C ARG A 508 5.81 -10.52 36.90
N ALA A 509 5.43 -10.40 35.62
CA ALA A 509 5.31 -9.10 34.96
C ALA A 509 4.04 -8.34 35.37
N ARG A 510 3.05 -9.02 35.95
CA ARG A 510 1.72 -8.46 36.28
C ARG A 510 1.05 -7.81 35.06
N VAL A 511 1.22 -8.41 33.89
CA VAL A 511 0.69 -7.92 32.61
C VAL A 511 -0.33 -8.91 32.07
N THR A 512 -1.49 -8.40 31.67
CA THR A 512 -2.45 -9.22 30.92
C THR A 512 -1.98 -9.30 29.47
N LEU A 513 -1.65 -10.49 28.97
CA LEU A 513 -1.34 -10.73 27.56
C LEU A 513 -2.34 -11.75 27.01
N PRO A 514 -3.13 -11.43 25.96
CA PRO A 514 -3.98 -12.40 25.30
C PRO A 514 -3.12 -13.38 24.48
N LEU A 515 -2.54 -14.35 25.18
CA LEU A 515 -1.58 -15.32 24.65
C LEU A 515 -2.28 -16.67 24.41
N TRP A 516 -2.07 -17.23 23.22
CA TRP A 516 -2.56 -18.54 22.82
C TRP A 516 -1.42 -19.36 22.25
N VAL A 517 -1.33 -20.62 22.64
CA VAL A 517 -0.25 -21.52 22.25
C VAL A 517 -0.82 -22.76 21.57
N SER A 518 -0.24 -23.13 20.43
CA SER A 518 -0.54 -24.36 19.70
C SER A 518 0.77 -25.03 19.27
N HIS A 519 0.67 -26.14 18.55
CA HIS A 519 1.81 -26.80 17.92
C HIS A 519 1.52 -27.26 16.49
N GLU A 520 2.58 -27.48 15.70
CA GLU A 520 2.49 -27.69 14.25
C GLU A 520 1.57 -28.86 13.86
N THR A 521 1.65 -30.00 14.57
CA THR A 521 0.84 -31.20 14.26
C THR A 521 -0.65 -30.95 14.41
N LEU A 522 -1.08 -30.39 15.55
CA LEU A 522 -2.50 -30.15 15.83
C LEU A 522 -3.07 -29.08 14.91
N LEU A 523 -2.30 -28.01 14.69
CA LEU A 523 -2.64 -26.95 13.75
C LEU A 523 -2.70 -27.44 12.29
N GLY A 524 -1.92 -28.45 11.93
CA GLY A 524 -2.00 -29.10 10.62
C GLY A 524 -3.26 -29.93 10.43
N ALA A 525 -3.78 -30.53 11.51
CA ALA A 525 -4.97 -31.37 11.49
C ALA A 525 -6.28 -30.56 11.47
N GLU A 526 -6.39 -29.55 12.34
CA GLU A 526 -7.65 -28.80 12.53
C GLU A 526 -7.60 -27.39 11.92
N GLY A 527 -6.41 -26.85 11.69
CA GLY A 527 -6.20 -25.51 11.16
C GLY A 527 -6.41 -24.37 12.17
N PRO A 528 -6.21 -23.10 11.75
CA PRO A 528 -6.18 -21.95 12.66
C PRO A 528 -7.47 -21.62 13.40
N PHE A 529 -8.63 -22.08 12.93
CA PHE A 529 -9.93 -21.87 13.59
C PHE A 529 -10.40 -23.06 14.45
N GLY A 530 -9.67 -24.18 14.41
CA GLY A 530 -9.95 -25.34 15.25
C GLY A 530 -9.72 -25.09 16.75
N ASP A 531 -10.04 -26.07 17.58
CA ASP A 531 -9.85 -26.01 19.04
C ASP A 531 -8.40 -26.33 19.44
N VAL A 532 -7.47 -25.68 18.73
CA VAL A 532 -6.03 -25.97 18.78
C VAL A 532 -5.26 -25.04 19.72
N TRP A 533 -5.94 -24.06 20.31
CA TRP A 533 -5.32 -22.91 20.97
C TRP A 533 -5.50 -22.98 22.48
N ARG A 534 -4.37 -23.09 23.19
CA ARG A 534 -4.36 -23.25 24.65
C ARG A 534 -3.88 -21.94 25.32
N PRO A 535 -4.64 -21.35 26.27
CA PRO A 535 -4.19 -20.20 27.02
C PRO A 535 -3.30 -20.60 28.21
N PRO A 536 -2.37 -19.74 28.68
CA PRO A 536 -1.51 -20.02 29.84
C PRO A 536 -2.26 -20.32 31.15
N ARG A 537 -3.45 -19.74 31.32
CA ARG A 537 -4.35 -19.99 32.46
C ARG A 537 -5.65 -20.59 31.91
N ARG A 538 -6.09 -21.73 32.45
CA ARG A 538 -7.39 -22.33 32.09
C ARG A 538 -8.47 -21.31 32.45
N ARG A 539 -9.11 -20.72 31.44
CA ARG A 539 -10.46 -20.14 31.60
C ARG A 539 -11.45 -21.29 31.41
N ALA A 540 -12.62 -21.19 32.04
CA ALA A 540 -13.75 -22.02 31.65
C ALA A 540 -13.93 -21.90 30.12
N SER A 541 -14.09 -23.04 29.46
CA SER A 541 -13.98 -23.28 28.02
C SER A 541 -14.51 -22.14 27.14
N GLY A 542 -13.66 -21.60 26.26
CA GLY A 542 -14.05 -20.60 25.28
C GLY A 542 -13.22 -20.74 24.02
N THR A 543 -13.89 -20.89 22.88
CA THR A 543 -13.29 -20.93 21.54
C THR A 543 -12.59 -19.61 21.23
N LEU A 544 -11.53 -19.63 20.40
CA LEU A 544 -10.71 -18.44 20.07
C LEU A 544 -11.53 -17.21 19.60
N LEU A 545 -12.72 -17.44 19.03
CA LEU A 545 -13.66 -16.43 18.56
C LEU A 545 -14.84 -16.13 19.50
N ALA A 546 -15.03 -16.90 20.58
CA ALA A 546 -16.10 -16.67 21.55
C ALA A 546 -15.72 -15.62 22.62
N VAL A 547 -14.53 -15.00 22.50
CA VAL A 547 -13.90 -14.19 23.56
C VAL A 547 -13.70 -12.71 23.15
N SER A 548 -14.34 -12.24 22.07
CA SER A 548 -14.30 -10.82 21.68
C SER A 548 -15.47 -10.01 22.22
#